data_AF-A0AAW1V0K4-F1
#
_entry.id   AF-A0AAW1V0K4-F1
#
_cell.length_a   1.000
_cell.length_b   1.000
_cell.length_c   1.000
_cell.angle_alpha   90.00
_cell.angle_beta   90.00
_cell.angle_gamma   90.00
#
_symmetry.space_group_name_H-M   'P 1'
#
loop_
_entity.id
_entity.type
_entity.pdbx_description
1 polymer ?
#
loop_
_entity_poly.entity_id
_entity_poly.type
_entity_poly.pdbx_seq_one_letter_code
_entity_poly.pdbx_strand_id
1 'polypeptide(L)'
;MSDLSCVFCKETTNEKVKIFTEGTLKKCKEVAEYRSKKQRVNRKSIYSEIELPRGIDTDIVYYSACYKNFTAVRIPKDSNIYTDFRISGPQQVRPSDFAKELKNIKFKDALVKFIINNWSEQDMAHIIANKIININHDMCYEYSLKDGFSLFS
;
A
#
# COMPACT_ATOMS: atom_id res chain seq x y z
N MET A 1 -9.80 32.50 -20.96
CA MET A 1 -10.48 31.48 -20.14
C MET A 1 -9.71 30.20 -20.36
N SER A 2 -9.11 29.65 -19.31
CA SER A 2 -8.44 28.35 -19.38
C SER A 2 -9.49 27.26 -19.51
N ASP A 3 -9.42 26.45 -20.57
CA ASP A 3 -10.28 25.29 -20.73
C ASP A 3 -9.91 24.26 -19.64
N LEU A 4 -10.81 24.07 -18.69
CA LEU A 4 -10.63 23.10 -17.62
C LEU A 4 -10.80 21.69 -18.19
N SER A 5 -9.78 20.84 -18.05
CA SER A 5 -9.79 19.45 -18.52
C SER A 5 -10.10 18.48 -17.37
N CYS A 6 -10.83 17.41 -17.67
CA CYS A 6 -11.11 16.38 -16.68
C CYS A 6 -9.85 15.56 -16.37
N VAL A 7 -9.49 15.43 -15.09
CA VAL A 7 -8.28 14.71 -14.66
C VAL A 7 -8.26 13.23 -15.09
N PHE A 8 -9.43 12.62 -15.30
CA PHE A 8 -9.58 11.19 -15.59
C PHE A 8 -9.55 10.85 -17.09
N CYS A 9 -10.17 11.67 -17.95
CA CYS A 9 -10.24 11.41 -19.39
C CYS A 9 -9.41 12.39 -20.23
N LYS A 10 -8.86 13.45 -19.63
CA LYS A 10 -8.05 14.51 -20.27
C LYS A 10 -8.78 15.31 -21.35
N GLU A 11 -10.07 15.08 -21.54
CA GLU A 11 -10.90 15.83 -22.48
C GLU A 11 -11.40 17.14 -21.84
N THR A 12 -11.54 18.15 -22.68
CA THR A 12 -12.21 19.43 -22.41
C THR A 12 -13.59 19.40 -23.07
N THR A 13 -14.64 19.45 -22.28
CA THR A 13 -16.04 19.42 -22.74
C THR A 13 -16.86 20.50 -22.03
N ASN A 14 -17.96 20.92 -22.67
CA ASN A 14 -18.94 21.85 -22.10
C ASN A 14 -19.83 21.22 -21.02
N GLU A 15 -19.59 19.96 -20.63
CA GLU A 15 -20.32 19.36 -19.52
C GLU A 15 -19.99 20.04 -18.20
N LYS A 16 -20.95 20.03 -17.26
CA LYS A 16 -20.74 20.54 -15.91
C LYS A 16 -19.63 19.75 -15.20
N VAL A 17 -18.46 20.38 -15.09
CA VAL A 17 -17.31 19.88 -14.33
C VAL A 17 -17.52 20.05 -12.81
N LYS A 18 -16.81 19.25 -12.02
CA LYS A 18 -16.78 19.36 -10.55
C LYS A 18 -15.36 19.51 -10.06
N ILE A 19 -15.22 20.28 -8.98
CA ILE A 19 -13.97 20.41 -8.22
C ILE A 19 -13.96 19.34 -7.13
N PHE A 20 -12.77 18.88 -6.77
CA PHE A 20 -12.60 17.95 -5.66
C PHE A 20 -12.98 18.59 -4.32
N THR A 21 -13.70 17.82 -3.51
CA THR A 21 -13.82 18.01 -2.06
C THR A 21 -12.80 17.15 -1.34
N GLU A 22 -12.53 17.41 -0.07
CA GLU A 22 -11.59 16.61 0.71
C GLU A 22 -11.97 15.12 0.73
N GLY A 23 -13.25 14.81 0.94
CA GLY A 23 -13.75 13.44 0.92
C GLY A 23 -13.62 12.76 -0.44
N THR A 24 -13.89 13.47 -1.55
CA THR A 24 -13.79 12.89 -2.90
C THR A 24 -12.34 12.70 -3.33
N LEU A 25 -11.45 13.66 -3.01
CA LEU A 25 -10.01 13.54 -3.28
C LEU A 25 -9.40 12.39 -2.49
N LYS A 26 -9.73 12.28 -1.20
CA LYS A 26 -9.27 11.18 -0.34
C LYS A 26 -9.65 9.83 -0.93
N LYS A 27 -10.92 9.66 -1.32
CA LYS A 27 -11.40 8.43 -1.96
C LYS A 27 -10.67 8.15 -3.28
N CYS A 28 -10.41 9.17 -4.10
CA CYS A 28 -9.68 8.99 -5.34
C CYS A 28 -8.24 8.51 -5.12
N LYS A 29 -7.56 9.08 -4.11
CA LYS A 29 -6.21 8.63 -3.71
C LYS A 29 -6.21 7.16 -3.23
N GLU A 30 -7.24 6.72 -2.48
CA GLU A 30 -7.38 5.32 -2.03
C GLU A 30 -7.46 4.37 -3.21
N VAL A 31 -8.31 4.74 -4.17
CA VAL A 31 -8.55 3.97 -5.39
C VAL A 31 -7.30 3.91 -6.26
N ALA A 32 -6.59 5.02 -6.41
CA ALA A 32 -5.34 5.08 -7.18
C ALA A 32 -4.28 4.14 -6.58
N GLU A 33 -4.06 4.20 -5.28
CA GLU A 33 -3.09 3.35 -4.58
C GLU A 33 -3.50 1.87 -4.61
N TYR A 34 -4.79 1.56 -4.43
CA TYR A 34 -5.27 0.19 -4.55
C TYR A 34 -5.04 -0.38 -5.96
N ARG A 35 -5.31 0.43 -7.00
CA ARG A 35 -5.10 0.04 -8.40
C ARG A 35 -3.61 -0.17 -8.73
N SER A 36 -2.70 0.66 -8.22
CA SER A 36 -1.26 0.50 -8.46
C SER A 36 -0.71 -0.80 -7.86
N LYS A 37 -1.18 -1.17 -6.66
CA LYS A 37 -0.77 -2.43 -5.99
C LYS A 37 -1.29 -3.68 -6.70
N LYS A 38 -2.51 -3.64 -7.26
CA LYS A 38 -3.08 -4.77 -8.01
C LYS A 38 -2.52 -4.94 -9.43
N GLN A 39 -1.95 -3.89 -10.02
CA GLN A 39 -1.42 -3.92 -11.39
C GLN A 39 -0.18 -4.80 -11.60
N ARG A 40 0.36 -5.45 -10.56
CA ARG A 40 1.40 -6.48 -10.70
C ARG A 40 0.93 -7.74 -11.44
N VAL A 41 -0.37 -7.90 -11.67
CA VAL A 41 -0.95 -9.03 -12.41
C VAL A 41 -1.83 -8.53 -13.55
N ASN A 42 -1.21 -8.33 -14.71
CA ASN A 42 -1.80 -8.36 -16.05
C ASN A 42 -2.76 -7.21 -16.46
N ARG A 43 -2.33 -6.45 -17.50
CA ARG A 43 -2.95 -5.30 -18.21
C ARG A 43 -2.85 -3.91 -17.54
N LYS A 44 -2.18 -2.99 -18.26
CA LYS A 44 -2.11 -1.55 -17.97
C LYS A 44 -3.51 -0.95 -17.98
N SER A 45 -3.95 -0.40 -16.85
CA SER A 45 -5.26 0.27 -16.75
C SER A 45 -5.20 1.62 -17.47
N ILE A 46 -6.31 2.05 -18.06
CA ILE A 46 -6.48 3.44 -18.56
C ILE A 46 -6.26 4.51 -17.47
N TYR A 47 -6.23 4.10 -16.21
CA TYR A 47 -6.04 4.95 -15.05
C TYR A 47 -4.60 4.96 -14.50
N SER A 48 -3.65 4.27 -15.15
CA SER A 48 -2.26 4.21 -14.67
C SER A 48 -1.52 5.55 -14.75
N GLU A 49 -1.98 6.47 -15.59
CA GLU A 49 -1.33 7.76 -15.87
C GLU A 49 -2.11 8.95 -15.27
N ILE A 50 -3.06 8.67 -14.37
CA ILE A 50 -3.79 9.74 -13.68
C ILE A 50 -2.91 10.34 -12.58
N GLU A 51 -2.72 11.65 -12.66
CA GLU A 51 -2.12 12.45 -11.61
C GLU A 51 -3.22 13.16 -10.82
N LEU A 52 -3.39 12.77 -9.56
CA LEU A 52 -4.32 13.42 -8.64
C LEU A 52 -3.62 14.57 -7.90
N PRO A 53 -4.34 15.65 -7.57
CA PRO A 53 -3.75 16.78 -6.87
C PRO A 53 -3.30 16.42 -5.46
N ARG A 54 -2.25 17.10 -4.98
CA ARG A 54 -1.75 16.92 -3.61
C ARG A 54 -2.76 17.41 -2.58
N GLY A 55 -3.47 18.50 -2.87
CA GLY A 55 -4.52 19.08 -2.03
C GLY A 55 -5.76 19.44 -2.84
N ILE A 56 -6.66 20.22 -2.25
CA ILE A 56 -7.79 20.79 -2.98
C ILE A 56 -7.25 21.86 -3.93
N ASP A 57 -7.54 21.67 -5.20
CA ASP A 57 -7.11 22.56 -6.28
C ASP A 57 -8.34 22.86 -7.14
N THR A 58 -8.65 24.14 -7.31
CA THR A 58 -9.83 24.62 -8.06
C THR A 58 -9.64 24.52 -9.57
N ASP A 59 -8.40 24.43 -10.03
CA ASP A 59 -8.05 24.36 -11.45
C ASP A 59 -8.06 22.90 -11.94
N ILE A 60 -8.15 21.94 -11.02
CA ILE A 60 -8.24 20.52 -11.33
C ILE A 60 -9.67 20.04 -11.13
N VAL A 61 -10.29 19.63 -12.24
CA VAL A 61 -11.69 19.24 -12.27
C VAL A 61 -11.91 17.82 -12.77
N TYR A 62 -13.14 17.34 -12.63
CA TYR A 62 -13.55 16.05 -13.16
C TYR A 62 -15.02 15.99 -13.59
N TYR A 63 -15.31 15.09 -14.53
CA TYR A 63 -16.69 14.71 -14.85
C TYR A 63 -17.25 13.69 -13.87
N SER A 64 -18.52 13.86 -13.51
CA SER A 64 -19.20 12.97 -12.58
C SER A 64 -19.21 11.51 -13.06
N ALA A 65 -19.32 11.29 -14.38
CA ALA A 65 -19.26 9.97 -14.98
C ALA A 65 -17.87 9.32 -14.80
N CYS A 66 -16.80 10.07 -15.09
CA CYS A 66 -15.44 9.60 -14.92
C CYS A 66 -15.12 9.25 -13.46
N TYR A 67 -15.53 10.10 -12.50
CA TYR A 67 -15.36 9.81 -11.07
C TYR A 67 -16.06 8.53 -10.65
N LYS A 68 -17.30 8.31 -11.11
CA LYS A 68 -18.04 7.07 -10.83
C LYS A 68 -17.30 5.85 -11.39
N ASN A 69 -16.85 5.90 -12.63
CA ASN A 69 -16.13 4.79 -13.27
C ASN A 69 -14.77 4.51 -12.61
N PHE A 70 -14.04 5.56 -12.25
CA PHE A 70 -12.76 5.44 -11.55
C PHE A 70 -12.96 4.79 -10.18
N THR A 71 -13.94 5.26 -9.40
CA THR A 71 -14.19 4.82 -8.02
C THR A 71 -15.07 3.57 -7.89
N ALA A 72 -15.53 2.97 -8.99
CA ALA A 72 -16.35 1.75 -9.00
C ALA A 72 -15.60 0.48 -8.55
N VAL A 73 -14.30 0.56 -8.27
CA VAL A 73 -13.53 -0.57 -7.78
C VAL A 73 -13.98 -0.95 -6.36
N ARG A 74 -14.19 -2.26 -6.14
CA ARG A 74 -14.45 -2.79 -4.80
C ARG A 74 -13.13 -2.86 -4.03
N ILE A 75 -12.98 -1.93 -3.07
CA ILE A 75 -11.90 -1.93 -2.10
C ILE A 75 -12.40 -2.68 -0.85
N PRO A 76 -11.81 -3.82 -0.46
CA PRO A 76 -12.15 -4.49 0.79
C PRO A 76 -11.95 -3.56 1.98
N LYS A 77 -12.87 -3.54 2.95
CA LYS A 77 -12.78 -2.67 4.14
C LYS A 77 -11.50 -2.93 4.96
N ASP A 78 -10.96 -4.15 4.92
CA ASP A 78 -9.72 -4.53 5.59
C ASP A 78 -8.44 -4.14 4.82
N SER A 79 -8.56 -3.48 3.66
CA SER A 79 -7.39 -3.14 2.84
C SER A 79 -6.46 -2.08 3.44
N ASN A 80 -6.85 -1.48 4.58
CA ASN A 80 -6.10 -0.51 5.41
C ASN A 80 -4.98 0.20 4.63
N ILE A 81 -5.38 1.00 3.65
CA ILE A 81 -4.46 1.52 2.63
C ILE A 81 -3.61 2.67 3.22
N TYR A 82 -4.15 3.39 4.21
CA TYR A 82 -3.59 4.65 4.72
C TYR A 82 -2.90 4.61 6.07
N THR A 83 -3.12 3.59 6.90
CA THR A 83 -2.42 3.52 8.19
C THR A 83 -1.31 2.50 8.06
N ASP A 84 -0.07 3.00 8.09
CA ASP A 84 1.07 2.11 8.25
C ASP A 84 0.92 1.40 9.60
N PHE A 85 0.90 0.07 9.54
CA PHE A 85 0.91 -0.73 10.75
C PHE A 85 2.31 -0.65 11.35
N ARG A 86 2.43 -0.30 12.62
CA ARG A 86 3.72 -0.23 13.30
C ARG A 86 3.80 -1.33 14.35
N ILE A 87 4.84 -2.15 14.26
CA ILE A 87 5.20 -3.09 15.32
C ILE A 87 6.20 -2.36 16.22
N SER A 88 5.82 -2.14 17.47
CA SER A 88 6.55 -1.36 18.46
C SER A 88 7.77 -2.09 19.03
N GLY A 89 7.87 -3.41 18.83
CA GLY A 89 8.98 -4.23 19.32
C GLY A 89 8.54 -5.63 19.73
N PRO A 90 9.48 -6.47 20.22
CA PRO A 90 9.22 -7.85 20.63
C PRO A 90 8.23 -7.96 21.80
N GLN A 91 8.10 -6.91 22.61
CA GLN A 91 7.16 -6.85 23.73
C GLN A 91 5.73 -6.48 23.33
N GLN A 92 5.46 -6.27 22.04
CA GLN A 92 4.13 -5.92 21.57
C GLN A 92 3.15 -7.09 21.80
N VAL A 93 2.02 -6.78 22.45
CA VAL A 93 0.93 -7.73 22.63
C VAL A 93 0.37 -8.15 21.27
N ARG A 94 0.24 -9.48 21.08
CA ARG A 94 -0.35 -10.06 19.89
C ARG A 94 -1.75 -9.45 19.64
N PRO A 95 -2.08 -9.03 18.40
CA PRO A 95 -3.43 -8.59 18.05
C PRO A 95 -4.49 -9.63 18.45
N SER A 96 -5.62 -9.16 18.97
CA SER A 96 -6.73 -10.00 19.43
C SER A 96 -7.28 -10.91 18.34
N ASP A 97 -7.30 -10.44 17.09
CA ASP A 97 -7.59 -11.24 15.90
C ASP A 97 -6.40 -11.23 14.93
N PHE A 98 -5.37 -11.98 15.30
CA PHE A 98 -4.17 -12.13 14.48
C PHE A 98 -4.45 -12.70 13.09
N ALA A 99 -5.45 -13.59 12.95
CA ALA A 99 -5.79 -14.19 11.66
C ALA A 99 -6.37 -13.15 10.69
N LYS A 100 -7.14 -12.19 11.21
CA LYS A 100 -7.58 -11.02 10.44
C LYS A 100 -6.42 -10.13 10.04
N GLU A 101 -5.50 -9.82 10.95
CA GLU A 101 -4.33 -8.99 10.63
C GLU A 101 -3.41 -9.63 9.59
N LEU A 102 -3.29 -10.97 9.59
CA LEU A 102 -2.62 -11.71 8.51
C LEU A 102 -3.33 -11.61 7.13
N LYS A 103 -4.45 -10.91 7.00
CA LYS A 103 -5.04 -10.55 5.69
C LYS A 103 -4.73 -9.11 5.29
N ASN A 104 -4.29 -8.29 6.25
CA ASN A 104 -3.92 -6.89 6.05
C ASN A 104 -2.50 -6.77 5.47
N ILE A 105 -2.38 -6.16 4.29
CA ILE A 105 -1.10 -6.02 3.60
C ILE A 105 -0.10 -5.15 4.37
N LYS A 106 -0.56 -4.13 5.10
CA LYS A 106 0.31 -3.26 5.91
C LYS A 106 0.83 -3.99 7.13
N PHE A 107 -0.01 -4.80 7.77
CA PHE A 107 0.41 -5.66 8.87
C PHE A 107 1.48 -6.66 8.41
N LYS A 108 1.27 -7.33 7.27
CA LYS A 108 2.27 -8.24 6.70
C LYS A 108 3.60 -7.53 6.42
N ASP A 109 3.53 -6.36 5.80
CA ASP A 109 4.73 -5.58 5.48
C ASP A 109 5.50 -5.20 6.75
N ALA A 110 4.78 -4.71 7.78
CA ALA A 110 5.36 -4.39 9.08
C ALA A 110 5.94 -5.62 9.80
N LEU A 111 5.25 -6.76 9.73
CA LEU A 111 5.69 -8.02 10.33
C LEU A 111 6.98 -8.54 9.68
N VAL A 112 7.05 -8.52 8.35
CA VAL A 112 8.24 -8.96 7.63
C VAL A 112 9.43 -8.05 7.94
N LYS A 113 9.25 -6.72 7.92
CA LYS A 113 10.31 -5.76 8.32
C LYS A 113 10.76 -5.95 9.77
N PHE A 114 9.82 -6.21 10.68
CA PHE A 114 10.14 -6.51 12.07
C PHE A 114 11.00 -7.77 12.18
N ILE A 115 10.61 -8.85 11.50
CA ILE A 115 11.37 -10.10 11.47
C ILE A 115 12.78 -9.86 10.93
N ILE A 116 12.91 -9.17 9.79
CA ILE A 116 14.20 -8.87 9.17
C ILE A 116 15.14 -8.17 10.15
N ASN A 117 14.64 -7.14 10.83
CA ASN A 117 15.44 -6.34 11.76
C ASN A 117 15.75 -7.06 13.08
N ASN A 118 14.82 -7.88 13.59
CA ASN A 118 15.01 -8.53 14.90
C ASN A 118 15.81 -9.83 14.77
N TRP A 119 15.71 -10.57 13.66
CA TRP A 119 16.39 -11.86 13.53
C TRP A 119 17.89 -11.75 13.21
N SER A 120 18.36 -10.55 12.91
CA SER A 120 19.80 -10.24 12.93
C SER A 120 20.37 -10.15 14.35
N GLU A 121 19.53 -10.09 15.40
CA GLU A 121 19.98 -10.03 16.79
C GLU A 121 20.38 -11.42 17.31
N GLN A 122 21.44 -11.49 18.13
CA GLN A 122 21.90 -12.75 18.72
C GLN A 122 20.85 -13.42 19.59
N ASP A 123 19.98 -12.64 20.24
CA ASP A 123 18.92 -13.17 21.09
C ASP A 123 17.93 -14.03 20.30
N MET A 124 17.85 -13.88 18.97
CA MET A 124 17.00 -14.72 18.11
C MET A 124 17.69 -16.01 17.63
N ALA A 125 18.98 -16.19 17.92
CA ALA A 125 19.75 -17.37 17.51
C ALA A 125 19.11 -18.67 17.98
N HIS A 126 18.58 -18.72 19.20
CA HIS A 126 17.92 -19.92 19.73
C HIS A 126 16.64 -20.32 18.96
N ILE A 127 15.97 -19.36 18.30
CA ILE A 127 14.75 -19.60 17.50
C ILE A 127 15.11 -20.16 16.13
N ILE A 128 16.15 -19.61 15.50
CA ILE A 128 16.67 -20.07 14.21
C ILE A 128 17.29 -21.46 14.36
N ALA A 129 18.06 -21.66 15.45
CA ALA A 129 18.74 -22.91 15.78
C ALA A 129 19.51 -23.47 14.57
N ASN A 130 19.17 -24.69 14.14
CA ASN A 130 19.81 -25.36 13.01
C ASN A 130 19.07 -25.18 11.67
N LYS A 131 18.18 -24.19 11.57
CA LYS A 131 17.39 -23.94 10.36
C LYS A 131 18.05 -22.85 9.52
N ILE A 132 17.81 -22.94 8.22
CA ILE A 132 18.04 -21.85 7.28
C ILE A 132 16.68 -21.21 7.02
N ILE A 133 16.57 -19.90 7.26
CA ILE A 133 15.34 -19.16 7.01
C ILE A 133 15.56 -18.14 5.91
N ASN A 134 14.81 -18.32 4.83
CA ASN A 134 14.85 -17.45 3.66
C ASN A 134 13.65 -16.51 3.66
N ILE A 135 13.91 -15.20 3.58
CA ILE A 135 12.88 -14.17 3.51
C ILE A 135 13.10 -13.39 2.22
N ASN A 136 12.12 -13.43 1.33
CA ASN A 136 12.13 -12.64 0.10
C ASN A 136 11.12 -11.51 0.24
N HIS A 137 11.62 -10.30 0.47
CA HIS A 137 10.81 -9.08 0.60
C HIS A 137 11.31 -7.99 -0.34
N ASP A 138 12.02 -6.99 0.15
CA ASP A 138 12.74 -5.97 -0.62
C ASP A 138 14.12 -6.46 -1.06
N MET A 139 14.76 -7.29 -0.23
CA MET A 139 15.94 -8.08 -0.59
C MET A 139 15.68 -9.57 -0.30
N CYS A 140 16.60 -10.40 -0.80
CA CYS A 140 16.66 -11.82 -0.45
C CYS A 140 17.53 -11.96 0.79
N TYR A 141 16.90 -12.18 1.95
CA TYR A 141 17.58 -12.39 3.22
C TYR A 141 17.70 -13.87 3.54
N GLU A 142 18.88 -14.30 3.94
CA GLU A 142 19.11 -15.61 4.52
C GLU A 142 19.57 -15.46 5.98
N TYR A 143 18.91 -16.19 6.87
CA TYR A 143 19.31 -16.32 8.27
C TYR A 143 19.73 -17.75 8.55
N SER A 144 20.97 -17.93 8.97
CA SER A 144 21.52 -19.21 9.43
C SER A 144 22.49 -18.99 10.58
N LEU A 145 22.62 -19.99 11.45
CA LEU A 145 23.66 -19.99 12.48
C LEU A 145 24.93 -20.64 11.94
N LYS A 146 26.03 -19.90 12.01
CA LYS A 146 27.37 -20.44 11.80
C LYS A 146 28.19 -20.17 13.05
N ASP A 147 28.70 -21.24 13.66
CA ASP A 147 29.51 -21.19 14.88
C ASP A 147 28.85 -20.42 16.05
N GLY A 148 27.52 -20.45 16.13
CA GLY A 148 26.74 -19.78 17.19
C GLY A 148 26.39 -18.31 16.92
N PHE A 149 26.77 -17.75 15.77
CA PHE A 149 26.45 -16.38 15.37
C PHE A 149 25.43 -16.37 14.22
N SER A 150 24.48 -15.42 14.27
CA SER A 150 23.55 -15.16 13.18
C SER A 150 24.32 -14.55 12.00
N LEU A 151 24.35 -15.26 10.87
CA LEU A 151 24.87 -14.73 9.62
C LEU A 151 23.72 -14.12 8.80
N PHE A 152 24.03 -12.97 8.20
CA PHE A 152 23.16 -12.22 7.32
C PHE A 152 23.88 -12.07 5.97
N SER A 153 23.23 -12.48 4.88
CA SER A 153 23.69 -12.31 3.50
C SER A 153 22.55 -11.93 2.58
#